data_AF-A0AAW8KW00-F1
#
_entry.id   AF-A0AAW8KW00-F1
#
_cell.length_a   1.000
_cell.length_b   1.000
_cell.length_c   1.000
_cell.angle_alpha   90.00
_cell.angle_beta   90.00
_cell.angle_gamma   90.00
#
_symmetry.space_group_name_H-M   'P 1'
#
loop_
_entity.id
_entity.type
_entity.pdbx_description
1 polymer ?
#
loop_
_entity_poly.entity_id
_entity_poly.type
_entity_poly.pdbx_seq_one_letter_code
_entity_poly.pdbx_strand_id
1 'polypeptide(L)'
;SSGLYGNFGQSNYSAAKMALVGLMQTLALEGEKSNVRVNCLAPTAATRMLEGLLPEEALKALVPSAVSPAIATLVSEDAPTRMILCAGAGSF
;
A
#
# COMPACT_ATOMS: atom_id res chain seq x y z
N SER A 1 4.33 -0.14 -5.15
CA SER A 1 3.78 1.05 -5.82
C SER A 1 3.64 0.92 -7.35
N SER A 2 4.03 -0.20 -7.99
CA SER A 2 3.96 -0.36 -9.45
C SER A 2 2.57 -0.11 -10.06
N GLY A 3 1.47 -0.37 -9.33
CA GLY A 3 0.14 0.02 -9.80
C GLY A 3 -0.05 1.54 -9.93
N LEU A 4 0.47 2.31 -8.97
CA LEU A 4 0.31 3.77 -8.91
C LEU A 4 1.27 4.51 -9.85
N TYR A 5 2.50 4.02 -10.01
CA TYR A 5 3.55 4.72 -10.75
C TYR A 5 4.03 3.99 -12.02
N GLY A 6 3.55 2.76 -12.25
CA GLY A 6 4.09 1.88 -13.27
C GLY A 6 5.45 1.27 -12.87
N ASN A 7 5.80 0.16 -13.50
CA ASN A 7 7.16 -0.37 -13.48
C ASN A 7 7.40 -1.20 -14.75
N PHE A 8 8.58 -1.06 -15.37
CA PHE A 8 8.92 -1.78 -16.59
C PHE A 8 8.84 -3.29 -16.37
N GLY A 9 8.25 -4.02 -17.33
CA GLY A 9 8.08 -5.48 -17.25
C GLY A 9 7.01 -5.96 -16.25
N GLN A 10 6.25 -5.05 -15.62
CA GLN A 10 5.25 -5.38 -14.59
C GLN A 10 3.82 -4.98 -15.00
N SER A 11 3.45 -5.08 -16.28
CA SER A 11 2.11 -4.69 -16.75
C SER A 11 0.98 -5.45 -16.03
N ASN A 12 1.10 -6.76 -15.93
CA ASN A 12 0.18 -7.64 -15.19
C ASN A 12 0.09 -7.27 -13.70
N TYR A 13 1.23 -7.06 -13.05
CA TYR A 13 1.30 -6.74 -11.64
C TYR A 13 0.77 -5.33 -11.34
N SER A 14 1.05 -4.37 -12.22
CA SER A 14 0.55 -3.00 -12.09
C SER A 14 -0.97 -2.95 -12.24
N ALA A 15 -1.53 -3.66 -13.24
CA ALA A 15 -2.97 -3.81 -13.40
C ALA A 15 -3.62 -4.45 -12.17
N ALA A 16 -3.07 -5.57 -11.68
CA ALA A 16 -3.57 -6.24 -10.49
C ALA A 16 -3.53 -5.34 -9.24
N LYS A 17 -2.47 -4.56 -9.05
CA LYS A 17 -2.36 -3.62 -7.92
C LYS A 17 -3.38 -2.47 -8.02
N MET A 18 -3.64 -1.95 -9.22
CA MET A 18 -4.68 -0.92 -9.40
C MET A 18 -6.09 -1.46 -9.27
N ALA A 19 -6.32 -2.74 -9.58
CA ALA A 19 -7.61 -3.38 -9.34
C ALA A 19 -8.00 -3.31 -7.84
N LEU A 20 -7.03 -3.39 -6.92
CA LEU A 20 -7.30 -3.22 -5.48
C LEU A 20 -7.79 -1.80 -5.13
N VAL A 21 -7.23 -0.78 -5.78
CA VAL A 21 -7.71 0.60 -5.63
C VAL A 21 -9.13 0.73 -6.17
N GLY A 22 -9.42 0.15 -7.34
CA GLY A 22 -10.78 0.09 -7.87
C GLY A 22 -11.76 -0.59 -6.93
N LEU A 23 -11.38 -1.74 -6.37
CA LEU A 23 -12.17 -2.48 -5.39
C LEU A 23 -12.46 -1.66 -4.13
N MET A 24 -11.46 -0.94 -3.61
CA MET A 24 -11.63 -0.02 -2.48
C MET A 24 -12.70 1.05 -2.77
N GLN A 25 -12.73 1.61 -3.98
CA GLN A 25 -13.73 2.64 -4.33
C GLN A 25 -15.16 2.10 -4.24
N THR A 26 -15.40 0.90 -4.77
CA THR A 26 -16.72 0.28 -4.74
C THR A 26 -17.11 -0.14 -3.32
N LEU A 27 -16.23 -0.84 -2.60
CA LEU A 27 -16.54 -1.33 -1.25
C LEU A 27 -16.76 -0.19 -0.25
N ALA A 28 -16.08 0.95 -0.41
CA ALA A 28 -16.32 2.11 0.44
C ALA A 28 -17.74 2.68 0.30
N LEU A 29 -18.32 2.65 -0.90
CA LEU A 29 -19.71 3.07 -1.13
C LEU A 29 -20.70 2.03 -0.61
N GLU A 30 -20.45 0.75 -0.87
CA GLU A 30 -21.32 -0.35 -0.41
C GLU A 30 -21.34 -0.47 1.12
N GLY A 31 -20.20 -0.19 1.76
CA GLY A 31 -19.99 -0.27 3.21
C GLY A 31 -20.47 0.94 4.00
N GLU A 32 -20.78 2.07 3.35
CA GLU A 32 -21.13 3.34 4.02
C GLU A 32 -22.30 3.17 4.99
N LYS A 33 -23.38 2.49 4.56
CA LYS A 33 -24.57 2.23 5.38
C LYS A 33 -24.29 1.41 6.66
N SER A 34 -23.17 0.69 6.67
CA SER A 34 -22.74 -0.16 7.78
C SER A 34 -21.58 0.46 8.56
N ASN A 35 -21.25 1.73 8.29
CA ASN A 35 -20.10 2.42 8.85
C ASN A 35 -18.77 1.66 8.62
N VAL A 36 -18.64 0.99 7.48
CA VAL A 36 -17.41 0.30 7.08
C VAL A 36 -16.56 1.26 6.25
N ARG A 37 -15.32 1.50 6.71
CA ARG A 37 -14.32 2.29 5.98
C ARG A 37 -13.35 1.38 5.27
N VAL A 38 -13.00 1.72 4.04
CA VAL A 38 -12.12 0.90 3.19
C VAL A 38 -11.00 1.77 2.67
N ASN A 39 -9.76 1.35 2.91
CA ASN A 39 -8.55 2.06 2.53
C ASN A 39 -7.57 1.11 1.84
N CYS A 40 -6.57 1.65 1.15
CA CYS A 40 -5.49 0.91 0.50
C CYS A 40 -4.14 1.37 1.03
N LEU A 41 -3.30 0.41 1.42
CA LEU A 41 -1.88 0.63 1.69
C LEU A 41 -1.07 0.28 0.44
N ALA A 42 -0.22 1.20 0.00
CA ALA A 42 0.77 1.00 -1.05
C ALA A 42 2.18 0.94 -0.43
N PRO A 43 2.61 -0.23 0.08
CA PRO A 43 3.86 -0.35 0.80
C PRO A 43 5.07 -0.45 -0.13
N THR A 44 6.22 -0.01 0.41
CA THR A 44 7.57 -0.29 -0.10
C THR A 44 8.41 -0.80 1.07
N ALA A 45 8.70 -2.11 1.09
CA ALA A 45 9.48 -2.74 2.14
C ALA A 45 10.41 -3.83 1.57
N ALA A 46 11.60 -3.95 2.15
CA ALA A 46 12.53 -5.04 1.99
C ALA A 46 11.88 -6.34 2.48
N THR A 47 11.70 -7.26 1.54
CA THR A 47 11.21 -8.62 1.80
C THR A 47 12.06 -9.58 0.98
N ARG A 48 11.83 -10.88 1.15
CA ARG A 48 12.44 -11.92 0.28
C ARG A 48 12.25 -11.65 -1.22
N MET A 49 11.21 -10.90 -1.62
CA MET A 49 10.98 -10.53 -3.03
C MET A 49 11.99 -9.49 -3.56
N LEU A 50 12.70 -8.76 -2.70
CA LEU A 50 13.68 -7.73 -3.08
C LEU A 50 15.14 -8.17 -2.87
N GLU A 51 15.36 -9.41 -2.39
CA GLU A 51 16.71 -9.96 -2.23
C GLU A 51 17.43 -10.00 -3.59
N GLY A 52 18.65 -9.45 -3.63
CA GLY A 52 19.46 -9.36 -4.84
C GLY A 52 18.98 -8.36 -5.89
N LEU A 53 17.84 -7.67 -5.68
CA LEU A 53 17.32 -6.66 -6.61
C LEU A 53 17.75 -5.24 -6.28
N LEU A 54 18.08 -4.96 -5.02
CA LEU A 54 18.46 -3.64 -4.53
C LEU A 54 19.79 -3.70 -3.77
N PRO A 55 20.55 -2.59 -3.73
CA PRO A 55 21.72 -2.47 -2.86
C PRO A 55 21.36 -2.69 -1.39
N GLU A 56 22.27 -3.29 -0.63
CA GLU A 56 22.05 -3.64 0.78
C GLU A 56 21.67 -2.42 1.65
N GLU A 57 22.26 -1.25 1.34
CA GLU A 57 21.96 0.01 2.03
C GLU A 57 20.51 0.48 1.82
N ALA A 58 19.97 0.30 0.61
CA ALA A 58 18.56 0.59 0.33
C ALA A 58 17.63 -0.38 1.05
N LEU A 59 18.00 -1.66 1.16
CA LEU A 59 17.22 -2.67 1.88
C LEU A 59 17.15 -2.37 3.39
N LYS A 60 18.24 -1.84 3.98
CA LYS A 60 18.29 -1.43 5.40
C LYS A 60 17.32 -0.30 5.73
N ALA A 61 17.07 0.62 4.79
CA ALA A 61 16.09 1.69 4.98
C ALA A 61 14.65 1.19 4.86
N LEU A 62 14.40 0.14 4.07
CA LEU A 62 13.08 -0.35 3.73
C LEU A 62 12.55 -1.44 4.68
N VAL A 63 12.99 -1.49 5.94
CA VAL A 63 12.53 -2.54 6.87
C VAL A 63 10.99 -2.56 7.00
N PRO A 64 10.34 -3.73 7.12
CA PRO A 64 8.88 -3.83 7.24
C PRO A 64 8.29 -3.03 8.41
N SER A 65 9.04 -2.91 9.52
CA SER A 65 8.65 -2.10 10.67
C SER A 65 8.55 -0.60 10.36
N ALA A 66 9.17 -0.12 9.29
CA ALA A 66 9.05 1.25 8.81
C ALA A 66 7.77 1.50 7.99
N VAL A 67 6.98 0.46 7.73
CA VAL A 67 5.66 0.53 7.07
C VAL A 67 4.53 0.36 8.08
N SER A 68 4.73 -0.47 9.12
CA SER A 68 3.70 -0.82 10.11
C SER A 68 2.96 0.37 10.75
N PRO A 69 3.61 1.49 11.10
CA PRO A 69 2.92 2.64 11.68
C PRO A 69 1.82 3.22 10.77
N ALA A 70 2.01 3.15 9.45
CA ALA A 70 1.05 3.64 8.46
C ALA A 70 -0.30 2.93 8.56
N ILE A 71 -0.30 1.64 8.92
CA ILE A 71 -1.52 0.85 9.06
C ILE A 71 -2.40 1.39 10.19
N ALA A 72 -1.81 1.88 11.29
CA ALA A 72 -2.56 2.36 12.43
C ALA A 72 -3.55 3.46 12.04
N THR A 73 -3.14 4.40 11.18
CA THR A 73 -4.00 5.46 10.65
C THR A 73 -5.14 4.94 9.78
N LEU A 74 -4.94 3.81 9.09
CA LEU A 74 -5.94 3.26 8.17
C LEU A 74 -7.01 2.40 8.86
N VAL A 75 -6.80 2.03 10.12
CA VAL A 75 -7.67 1.13 10.90
C VAL A 75 -8.12 1.70 12.24
N SER A 76 -7.75 2.94 12.56
CA SER A 76 -8.17 3.63 13.77
C SER A 76 -9.68 3.92 13.78
N GLU A 77 -10.22 4.25 14.96
CA GLU A 77 -11.64 4.64 15.09
C GLU A 77 -12.00 5.89 14.27
N ASP A 78 -11.02 6.77 14.06
CA ASP A 78 -11.09 7.98 13.23
C ASP A 78 -10.48 7.78 11.83
N ALA A 79 -10.26 6.52 11.41
CA ALA A 79 -9.64 6.21 10.13
C ALA A 79 -10.36 6.94 8.98
N PRO A 80 -9.61 7.35 7.94
CA PRO A 80 -10.21 7.89 6.74
C PRO A 80 -11.00 6.79 6.00
N THR A 81 -11.67 7.18 4.93
CA THR A 81 -12.21 6.23 3.94
C THR A 81 -11.67 6.60 2.56
N ARG A 82 -11.45 5.58 1.72
CA ARG A 82 -10.94 5.71 0.35
C ARG A 82 -9.53 6.31 0.27
N MET A 83 -8.75 6.24 1.35
CA MET A 83 -7.36 6.69 1.35
C MET A 83 -6.46 5.66 0.66
N ILE A 84 -5.56 6.16 -0.18
CA ILE A 84 -4.43 5.39 -0.71
C ILE A 84 -3.16 5.92 -0.02
N LEU A 85 -2.67 5.19 0.97
CA LEU A 85 -1.49 5.62 1.73
C LEU A 85 -0.24 4.94 1.18
N CYS A 86 0.72 5.74 0.72
CA CYS A 86 2.05 5.24 0.36
C CYS A 86 2.89 5.15 1.63
N ALA A 87 3.60 4.04 1.83
CA ALA A 87 4.37 3.85 3.06
C ALA A 87 5.68 3.12 2.77
N GLY A 88 6.80 3.71 3.17
CA GLY A 88 8.12 3.11 2.97
C GLY A 88 9.23 3.98 3.53
N ALA A 89 10.31 3.35 4.00
CA ALA A 89 11.45 4.03 4.61
C ALA A 89 11.09 5.00 5.76
N GLY A 90 9.97 4.77 6.45
CA GLY A 90 9.51 5.61 7.56
C GLY A 90 8.75 6.87 7.13
N SER A 91 8.45 7.00 5.83
CA SER A 91 7.67 8.11 5.26
C SER A 91 6.28 7.64 4.83
N PHE A 92 5.27 8.50 5.04
CA PHE A 92 3.85 8.24 4.80
C PHE A 92 3.15 9.46 4.17
#